data_AF-A0A8T7MNM8-F1
#
_entry.id   AF-A0A8T7MNM8-F1
#
_cell.length_a   1.000
_cell.length_b   1.000
_cell.length_c   1.000
_cell.angle_alpha   90.00
_cell.angle_beta   90.00
_cell.angle_gamma   90.00
#
_symmetry.space_group_name_H-M   'P 1'
#
loop_
_entity.id
_entity.type
_entity.pdbx_description
1 polymer ?
#
loop_
_entity_poly.entity_id
_entity_poly.type
_entity_poly.pdbx_seq_one_letter_code
_entity_poly.pdbx_strand_id
1 'polypeptide(L)' 'MVHMLRQKEIVYPESDGKPMAENTKQFQWIVTVEGGLEELFEQNPDVFIAGDLLWYPVEGEPGT' A
#
# COMPACT_ATOMS: atom_id res chain seq x y z
N MET A 1 13.72 -37.49 9.37
CA MET A 1 13.75 -36.92 8.00
C MET A 1 12.77 -35.76 7.99
N VAL A 2 13.26 -34.54 8.21
CA VAL A 2 12.42 -33.33 8.22
C VAL A 2 12.20 -32.94 6.77
N HIS A 3 10.98 -33.11 6.25
CA HIS A 3 10.60 -32.42 5.02
C HIS A 3 10.66 -30.93 5.34
N MET A 4 11.71 -30.23 4.88
CA MET A 4 11.66 -28.79 4.75
C MET A 4 10.50 -28.49 3.80
N LEU A 5 9.38 -28.03 4.34
CA LEU A 5 8.35 -27.39 3.53
C LEU A 5 9.05 -26.19 2.88
N ARG A 6 9.38 -26.30 1.59
CA ARG A 6 9.72 -25.12 0.79
C ARG A 6 8.47 -24.26 0.84
N GLN A 7 8.47 -23.22 1.66
CA GLN A 7 7.44 -22.19 1.59
C GLN A 7 7.47 -21.69 0.16
N LYS A 8 6.37 -21.90 -0.57
CA LYS A 8 6.23 -21.40 -1.93
C LYS A 8 6.40 -19.88 -1.83
N GLU A 9 7.30 -19.32 -2.63
CA GLU A 9 7.49 -17.88 -2.69
C GLU A 9 6.16 -17.22 -3.03
N ILE A 10 5.68 -16.36 -2.14
CA ILE A 10 4.42 -15.62 -2.29
C ILE A 10 4.76 -14.38 -3.13
N VAL A 11 4.10 -14.26 -4.28
CA VAL A 11 4.24 -13.08 -5.15
C VAL A 11 3.07 -12.15 -4.87
N TYR A 12 3.35 -10.97 -4.35
CA TYR A 12 2.37 -9.91 -4.16
C TYR A 12 2.27 -9.06 -5.43
N PRO A 13 1.06 -8.67 -5.88
CA PRO A 13 0.92 -7.76 -7.00
C PRO A 13 1.59 -6.41 -6.75
N GLU A 14 2.33 -5.92 -7.73
CA GLU A 14 2.94 -4.58 -7.73
C GLU A 14 2.01 -3.51 -8.34
N SER A 15 0.87 -3.92 -8.92
CA SER A 15 -0.12 -3.04 -9.53
C SER A 15 -1.51 -3.68 -9.48
N ASP A 16 -2.55 -2.86 -9.38
CA ASP A 16 -3.95 -3.25 -9.56
C ASP A 16 -4.42 -3.17 -11.03
N GLY A 17 -3.50 -2.82 -11.95
CA GLY A 17 -3.77 -2.63 -13.37
C GLY A 17 -4.50 -1.32 -13.71
N LYS A 18 -4.71 -0.41 -12.74
CA LYS A 18 -5.37 0.89 -12.98
C LYS A 18 -4.34 2.03 -13.10
N PRO A 19 -4.69 3.08 -13.86
CA PRO A 19 -3.95 4.34 -13.88
C PRO A 19 -3.69 4.91 -12.49
N MET A 20 -2.42 5.18 -12.20
CA MET A 20 -1.99 5.87 -11.00
C MET A 20 -1.30 7.16 -11.36
N ALA A 21 -1.93 8.30 -11.09
CA ALA A 21 -1.33 9.61 -11.34
C ALA A 21 -0.77 9.77 -12.78
N GLU A 22 -1.43 9.19 -13.80
CA GLU A 22 -1.01 9.27 -15.21
C GLU A 22 -1.02 10.71 -15.77
N ASN A 23 -1.46 11.68 -14.97
CA ASN A 23 -1.26 13.09 -15.22
C ASN A 23 -0.99 13.88 -13.93
N THR A 24 -0.39 15.05 -14.09
CA THR A 24 -0.03 15.96 -13.00
C THR A 24 -1.21 16.40 -12.14
N LYS A 25 -2.43 16.48 -12.69
CA LYS A 25 -3.61 16.87 -11.89
C LYS A 25 -3.97 15.79 -10.87
N GLN A 26 -3.96 14.52 -11.29
CA GLN A 26 -4.21 13.39 -10.40
C GLN A 26 -3.12 13.30 -9.32
N PHE A 27 -1.85 13.40 -9.72
CA PHE A 27 -0.74 13.45 -8.78
C PHE A 27 -0.90 14.55 -7.73
N GLN A 28 -1.24 15.76 -8.18
CA GLN A 28 -1.37 16.90 -7.28
C GLN A 28 -2.49 16.72 -6.27
N TRP A 29 -3.61 16.11 -6.67
CA TRP A 29 -4.69 15.78 -5.74
C TRP A 29 -4.29 14.71 -4.72
N ILE A 30 -3.61 13.65 -5.15
CA ILE A 30 -3.13 12.59 -4.26
C ILE A 30 -2.23 13.20 -3.17
N VAL A 31 -1.20 13.96 -3.55
CA VAL A 31 -0.24 14.55 -2.60
C VAL A 31 -0.90 15.62 -1.72
N THR A 32 -1.86 16.39 -2.25
CA THR A 32 -2.57 17.40 -1.44
C THR A 32 -3.39 16.74 -0.33
N VAL A 33 -4.10 15.65 -0.65
CA VAL A 33 -4.94 14.94 0.33
C VAL A 33 -4.08 14.18 1.32
N GLU A 34 -3.06 13.46 0.84
CA GLU A 34 -2.18 12.68 1.69
C GLU A 34 -1.40 13.57 2.68
N GLY A 35 -0.69 14.60 2.21
CA GLY A 35 0.04 15.50 3.10
C GLY A 35 -0.87 16.26 4.09
N GLY A 36 -2.09 16.61 3.68
CA GLY A 36 -3.07 17.22 4.59
C GLY A 36 -3.52 16.27 5.71
N LEU A 37 -3.62 14.97 5.43
CA LEU A 37 -3.92 13.95 6.44
C LEU A 37 -2.70 13.65 7.33
N GLU A 38 -1.49 13.66 6.77
CA GLU A 38 -0.25 13.56 7.57
C GLU A 38 -0.16 14.70 8.59
N GLU A 39 -0.41 15.93 8.17
CA GLU A 39 -0.42 17.10 9.08
C GLU A 39 -1.52 16.98 10.14
N LEU A 40 -2.72 16.55 9.75
CA LEU A 40 -3.85 16.39 10.67
C LEU A 40 -3.58 15.35 11.77
N PHE A 41 -2.87 14.27 11.44
CA PHE A 41 -2.62 13.16 12.35
C PHE A 41 -1.19 13.10 12.90
N GLU A 42 -0.38 14.15 12.71
CA GLU A 42 1.04 14.20 13.10
C GLU A 42 1.29 13.76 14.56
N GLN A 43 0.37 14.09 15.46
CA GLN A 43 0.50 13.80 16.90
C GLN A 43 -0.11 12.46 17.34
N ASN A 44 -0.63 11.67 16.40
CA ASN A 44 -1.25 10.37 16.70
C ASN A 44 -0.37 9.22 16.20
N PRO A 45 0.43 8.58 17.07
CA PRO A 45 1.35 7.51 16.66
C PRO A 45 0.65 6.22 16.21
N ASP A 46 -0.65 6.08 16.46
CA ASP A 46 -1.44 4.92 16.04
C ASP A 46 -1.99 5.06 14.61
N VAL A 47 -1.74 6.20 13.93
CA VAL A 47 -2.23 6.47 12.58
C VAL A 47 -1.09 6.41 11.57
N PHE A 48 -1.31 5.64 10.50
CA PHE A 48 -0.44 5.56 9.35
C PHE A 48 -1.18 6.07 8.10
N ILE A 49 -0.58 7.03 7.41
CA ILE A 49 -1.10 7.61 6.17
C ILE A 49 -0.18 7.20 5.02
N ALA A 50 -0.74 6.81 3.88
CA ALA A 50 0.00 6.54 2.68
C ALA A 50 -0.84 6.89 1.44
N GLY A 51 -0.19 7.41 0.40
CA GLY A 51 -0.78 7.64 -0.92
C GLY A 51 -0.48 6.47 -1.86
N ASP A 52 -1.51 5.89 -2.46
CA ASP A 52 -1.38 4.77 -3.39
C ASP A 52 -0.52 3.58 -2.89
N LEU A 53 -0.89 3.03 -1.74
CA LEU A 53 -0.19 1.88 -1.19
C LEU A 53 -0.98 0.58 -1.43
N LEU A 54 -0.36 -0.36 -2.13
CA LEU A 54 -0.82 -1.75 -2.15
C LEU A 54 -0.46 -2.41 -0.81
N TRP A 55 -1.43 -2.47 0.09
CA TRP A 55 -1.27 -3.05 1.42
C TRP A 55 -1.98 -4.40 1.55
N TYR A 56 -1.22 -5.42 1.96
CA TYR A 56 -1.70 -6.78 2.17
C TYR A 56 -1.57 -7.13 3.66
N PRO A 57 -2.63 -6.95 4.48
CA PRO A 57 -2.53 -7.08 5.94
C PRO A 57 -2.38 -8.53 6.41
N VAL A 58 -2.72 -9.51 5.56
CA VAL A 58 -2.61 -10.94 5.84
C VAL A 58 -1.63 -11.57 4.86
N GLU A 59 -0.63 -12.27 5.39
CA GLU A 59 0.39 -12.94 4.58
C GLU A 59 -0.24 -13.98 3.65
N GLY A 60 0.04 -13.89 2.35
CA GLY A 60 -0.47 -14.83 1.35
C GLY A 60 -1.88 -14.52 0.84
N GLU A 61 -2.52 -13.43 1.29
CA GLU A 61 -3.87 -13.06 0.89
C GLU A 61 -3.92 -11.70 0.17
N PRO A 62 -3.38 -11.59 -1.07
CA PRO A 62 -3.33 -10.32 -1.78
C PRO A 62 -4.67 -9.80 -2.34
N GLY A 63 -5.76 -10.56 -2.20
CA GLY A 63 -7.08 -10.26 -2.79
C GLY A 63 -8.19 -9.98 -1.79
N THR A 64 -7.86 -9.81 -0.51
CA THR A 64 -8.81 -9.42 0.55
C THR A 64 -9.15 -7.95 0.52
#